data_AF-A0A2H0WKI4-F1
#
_entry.id   AF-A0A2H0WKI4-F1
#
_cell.length_a   1.000
_cell.length_b   1.000
_cell.length_c   1.000
_cell.angle_alpha   90.00
_cell.angle_beta   90.00
_cell.angle_gamma   90.00
#
_symmetry.space_group_name_H-M   'P 1'
#
loop_
_entity.id
_entity.type
_entity.pdbx_description
1 polymer ?
#
loop_
_entity_poly.entity_id
_entity_poly.type
_entity_poly.pdbx_seq_one_letter_code
_entity_poly.pdbx_strand_id
1 'polypeptide(L)' 'MSKQGATIGENIKKYRNKLGISQDVLSKRANLAFHTIAKIEAGATPNPTIDYC' A
#
# COMPACT_ATOMS: atom_id res chain seq x y z
N MET A 1 11.55 8.85 12.43
CA MET A 1 11.78 9.07 10.97
C MET A 1 10.55 9.74 10.39
N SER A 2 10.81 10.66 9.49
CA SER A 2 9.99 11.80 9.08
C SER A 2 8.59 11.42 8.57
N LYS A 3 7.55 12.01 9.16
CA LYS A 3 6.19 12.05 8.61
C LYS A 3 6.19 12.97 7.39
N GLN A 4 6.53 12.47 6.20
CA GLN A 4 6.09 13.10 4.96
C GLN A 4 4.66 12.59 4.68
N GLY A 5 3.73 13.52 4.40
CA GLY A 5 2.28 13.35 4.41
C GLY A 5 1.76 11.94 4.07
N ALA A 6 0.84 11.45 4.92
CA ALA A 6 0.30 10.09 4.88
C ALA A 6 0.28 9.50 3.47
N THR A 7 1.14 8.52 3.24
CA THR A 7 1.28 7.90 1.91
C THR A 7 -0.08 7.36 1.47
N ILE A 8 -0.31 7.29 0.16
CA ILE A 8 -1.57 6.75 -0.39
C ILE A 8 -1.91 5.38 0.26
N GLY A 9 -0.90 4.58 0.56
CA GLY A 9 -1.01 3.33 1.32
C GLY A 9 -1.60 3.48 2.72
N GLU A 10 -1.16 4.45 3.51
CA GLU A 10 -1.72 4.71 4.85
C GLU A 10 -3.18 5.14 4.78
N ASN A 11 -3.55 5.96 3.80
CA ASN A 11 -4.94 6.38 3.63
C ASN A 11 -5.83 5.20 3.22
N ILE A 12 -5.37 4.36 2.28
CA ILE A 12 -6.07 3.13 1.91
C ILE A 12 -6.24 2.22 3.14
N LYS A 13 -5.19 2.01 3.94
CA LYS A 13 -5.26 1.22 5.17
C LYS A 13 -6.25 1.80 6.18
N LYS A 14 -6.30 3.13 6.35
CA LYS A 14 -7.29 3.82 7.19
C LYS A 14 -8.72 3.56 6.72
N TYR A 15 -9.02 3.75 5.43
CA TYR A 15 -10.35 3.49 4.88
C TYR A 15 -10.72 2.01 4.94
N ARG A 16 -9.75 1.12 4.69
CA ARG A 16 -9.92 -0.33 4.79
C ARG A 16 -10.31 -0.76 6.20
N ASN A 17 -9.64 -0.23 7.22
CA ASN A 17 -9.97 -0.47 8.63
C ASN A 17 -11.33 0.13 9.01
N LYS A 18 -11.68 1.32 8.53
CA LYS A 18 -13.02 1.91 8.73
C LYS A 18 -14.14 1.04 8.14
N LEU A 19 -13.87 0.39 7.02
CA LEU A 19 -14.81 -0.52 6.35
C LEU A 19 -14.81 -1.94 6.95
N GLY A 20 -13.86 -2.26 7.84
CA GLY A 20 -13.73 -3.60 8.44
C GLY A 20 -13.40 -4.70 7.44
N ILE A 21 -12.79 -4.36 6.29
CA ILE A 21 -12.51 -5.33 5.22
C ILE A 21 -11.03 -5.74 5.18
N SER A 22 -10.77 -6.98 4.79
CA SER A 22 -9.41 -7.48 4.54
C SER A 22 -8.84 -6.99 3.20
N GLN A 23 -7.52 -7.02 3.05
CA GLN A 23 -6.85 -6.66 1.79
C GLN A 23 -7.33 -7.53 0.60
N ASP A 24 -7.70 -8.80 0.84
CA ASP A 24 -8.30 -9.70 -0.18
C ASP A 24 -9.69 -9.22 -0.67
N VAL A 25 -10.50 -8.69 0.24
CA VAL A 25 -11.81 -8.14 -0.12
C VAL A 25 -11.63 -6.86 -0.91
N LEU A 26 -10.66 -6.03 -0.51
CA LEU A 26 -10.31 -4.81 -1.22
C LEU A 26 -9.75 -5.12 -2.63
N SER A 27 -8.91 -6.14 -2.79
CA SER A 27 -8.33 -6.52 -4.08
C SER A 27 -9.41 -7.00 -5.06
N LYS A 28 -10.36 -7.82 -4.59
CA LYS A 28 -11.53 -8.27 -5.37
C LYS A 28 -12.42 -7.10 -5.78
N ARG A 29 -12.68 -6.15 -4.89
CA ARG A 29 -13.51 -4.96 -5.17
C ARG A 29 -12.84 -3.97 -6.12
N ALA A 30 -11.53 -3.78 -5.98
CA ALA A 30 -10.76 -2.90 -6.84
C ALA A 30 -10.38 -3.56 -8.17
N ASN A 31 -10.69 -4.85 -8.35
CA ASN A 31 -10.22 -5.69 -9.47
C ASN A 31 -8.70 -5.58 -9.69
N LEU A 32 -7.94 -5.55 -8.58
CA LEU A 32 -6.48 -5.46 -8.57
C LEU A 32 -5.89 -6.72 -7.97
N ALA A 33 -4.67 -7.07 -8.37
CA ALA A 33 -3.97 -8.19 -7.77
C ALA A 33 -3.60 -7.88 -6.30
N PHE A 34 -3.66 -8.90 -5.44
CA PHE A 34 -3.36 -8.76 -4.01
C PHE A 34 -1.98 -8.14 -3.75
N HIS A 35 -0.96 -8.56 -4.51
CA HIS A 35 0.40 -8.05 -4.39
C HIS A 35 0.50 -6.55 -4.70
N THR A 36 -0.38 -6.02 -5.57
CA THR A 36 -0.42 -4.59 -5.90
C THR A 36 -0.95 -3.77 -4.72
N ILE A 37 -2.05 -4.20 -4.10
CA ILE A 37 -2.59 -3.57 -2.88
C ILE A 37 -1.55 -3.60 -1.76
N ALA A 38 -0.88 -4.73 -1.58
CA ALA A 38 0.17 -4.87 -0.57
C ALA A 38 1.35 -3.92 -0.83
N LYS A 39 1.80 -3.76 -2.09
CA LYS A 39 2.85 -2.80 -2.46
C LYS A 39 2.45 -1.35 -2.20
N ILE A 40 1.20 -1.00 -2.51
CA ILE A 40 0.65 0.35 -2.28
C ILE A 40 0.56 0.63 -0.77
N GLU A 41 0.01 -0.30 0.03
CA GLU A 41 -0.08 -0.17 1.49
C GLU A 41 1.30 -0.14 2.17
N ALA A 42 2.27 -0.88 1.64
CA ALA A 42 3.65 -0.90 2.14
C ALA A 42 4.47 0.33 1.70
N GLY A 43 3.96 1.19 0.80
CA GLY A 43 4.73 2.28 0.21
C GLY A 43 5.98 1.81 -0.55
N ALA A 44 5.98 0.54 -0.98
CA ALA A 44 7.16 -0.14 -1.47
C ALA A 44 7.37 0.11 -2.97
N THR A 45 7.88 1.30 -3.27
CA THR A 45 8.82 1.49 -4.39
C THR A 45 10.12 2.04 -3.82
N PRO A 46 10.94 1.24 -3.11
CA PRO A 46 12.37 1.51 -3.16
C PRO A 46 12.76 1.29 -4.61
N ASN A 47 13.02 2.38 -5.34
CA ASN A 47 13.59 2.30 -6.67
C ASN A 47 14.90 1.50 -6.51
N PRO A 48 15.02 0.27 -7.05
CA PRO A 48 16.16 -0.59 -6.80
C PRO A 48 17.34 -0.22 -7.70
N THR A 49 17.41 1.02 -8.19
CA THR A 49 18.55 1.48 -8.96
C THR A 49 19.75 1.53 -8.02
N ILE A 50 20.50 0.41 -8.03
CA ILE A 50 21.95 0.30 -7.94
C ILE A 50 22.59 0.91 -6.68
N ASP A 51 22.81 0.05 -5.69
CA ASP A 51 23.93 0.21 -4.77
C ASP A 51 25.22 -0.04 -5.58
N TYR A 52 25.85 1.05 -6.02
CA TYR A 52 27.25 1.02 -6.43
C TYR A 52 28.07 1.46 -5.22
N CYS A 53 28.59 0.49 -4.45
CA CYS A 53 29.93 0.45 -3.84
C CYS A 53 29.97 -0.46 -2.60
#